data_AF-A0AAE9Y0H8-F1
#
_entry.id   AF-A0AAE9Y0H8-F1
#
_cell.length_a   1.000
_cell.length_b   1.000
_cell.length_c   1.000
_cell.angle_alpha   90.00
_cell.angle_beta   90.00
_cell.angle_gamma   90.00
#
_symmetry.space_group_name_H-M   'P 1'
#
loop_
_entity.id
_entity.type
_entity.pdbx_description
1 polymer ?
#
loop_
_entity_poly.entity_id
_entity_poly.type
_entity_poly.pdbx_seq_one_letter_code
_entity_poly.pdbx_strand_id
1 'polypeptide(L)'
;MAEITKMEAFKVEEIKRRQTMLFEAFGHEGVYGGKHFAPVVDREQEVGAAFNHTYHGSRILTDCFLDFLGGTLLEQIELNNEKGWPQAEANYATCVLMYLTVFRSVRASDVCASNAYPLQGYIIQRSIKDQALILCAAANNLADFATLFGWKGLPDDKPWTDEDNKAAIKNRRTIENQIREKIIGSKSGLKDETIKLLIKLDGMFNTEAHRGLFTLFGESRKLLVEHNLDLSLVSGSNMTGDTMFVNRATETNWMIHRLVPFMRRKDTPHNEAWDKNWKLLDEHFRWMVEGFGAIGKDVAPAYLEMIDAKFKFDAGTYYTEPTG
;
A
#
# COMPACT_ATOMS: atom_id res chain seq x y z
N MET A 1 -14.91 -27.80 36.66
CA MET A 1 -14.17 -28.26 35.46
C MET A 1 -14.99 -29.21 34.59
N ALA A 2 -15.56 -30.31 35.10
CA ALA A 2 -16.34 -31.26 34.29
C ALA A 2 -17.59 -30.66 33.58
N GLU A 3 -18.27 -29.67 34.17
CA GLU A 3 -19.40 -28.98 33.52
C GLU A 3 -18.98 -28.02 32.39
N ILE A 4 -17.82 -27.38 32.53
CA ILE A 4 -17.25 -26.50 31.50
C ILE A 4 -16.91 -27.33 30.27
N THR A 5 -16.28 -28.50 30.47
CA THR A 5 -15.94 -29.44 29.39
C THR A 5 -17.19 -30.01 28.69
N LYS A 6 -18.29 -30.25 29.43
CA LYS A 6 -19.57 -30.67 28.83
C LYS A 6 -20.24 -29.56 28.02
N MET A 7 -20.20 -28.33 28.51
CA MET A 7 -20.75 -27.17 27.80
C MET A 7 -19.95 -26.86 26.53
N GLU A 8 -18.63 -27.01 26.56
CA GLU A 8 -17.76 -26.90 25.38
C GLU A 8 -18.06 -28.00 24.35
N ALA A 9 -18.19 -29.25 24.80
CA ALA A 9 -18.55 -30.37 23.92
C ALA A 9 -19.92 -30.16 23.24
N PHE A 10 -20.91 -29.67 23.97
CA PHE A 10 -22.22 -29.33 23.41
C PHE A 10 -22.15 -28.22 22.35
N LYS A 11 -21.37 -27.16 22.62
CA LYS A 11 -21.17 -26.07 21.65
C LYS A 11 -20.47 -26.55 20.38
N VAL A 12 -19.47 -27.41 20.51
CA VAL A 12 -18.77 -28.01 19.36
C VAL A 12 -19.73 -28.84 18.51
N GLU A 13 -20.60 -29.63 19.13
CA GLU A 13 -21.57 -30.44 18.40
C GLU A 13 -22.64 -29.60 17.71
N GLU A 14 -23.12 -28.54 18.34
CA GLU A 14 -24.03 -27.58 17.71
C GLU A 14 -23.35 -26.83 16.54
N ILE A 15 -22.06 -26.48 16.65
CA ILE A 15 -21.29 -25.89 15.54
C ILE A 15 -21.26 -26.85 14.34
N LYS A 16 -20.93 -28.13 14.56
CA LYS A 16 -20.90 -29.13 13.48
C LYS A 16 -22.27 -29.31 12.84
N ARG A 17 -23.33 -29.35 13.66
CA ARG A 17 -24.71 -29.44 13.16
C ARG A 17 -25.06 -28.23 12.29
N ARG A 18 -24.71 -27.02 12.71
CA ARG A 18 -24.91 -25.77 11.94
C ARG A 18 -24.11 -25.76 10.63
N GLN A 19 -22.86 -26.23 10.64
CA GLN A 19 -22.03 -26.36 9.44
C GLN A 19 -22.63 -27.37 8.45
N THR A 20 -23.16 -28.49 8.96
CA THR A 20 -23.85 -29.50 8.14
C THR A 20 -25.10 -28.91 7.48
N MET A 21 -25.91 -28.17 8.23
CA MET A 21 -27.08 -27.47 7.66
C MET A 21 -26.69 -26.49 6.54
N LEU A 22 -25.57 -25.78 6.68
CA LEU A 22 -25.06 -24.91 5.62
C LEU A 22 -24.62 -25.70 4.39
N PHE A 23 -23.96 -26.84 4.58
CA PHE A 23 -23.56 -27.71 3.47
C PHE A 23 -24.76 -28.29 2.74
N GLU A 24 -25.79 -28.75 3.46
CA GLU A 24 -27.01 -29.26 2.86
C GLU A 24 -27.76 -28.18 2.06
N ALA A 25 -27.74 -26.93 2.54
CA ALA A 25 -28.44 -25.82 1.89
C ALA A 25 -27.67 -25.20 0.71
N PHE A 26 -26.35 -25.09 0.80
CA PHE A 26 -25.52 -24.31 -0.15
C PHE A 26 -24.38 -25.12 -0.80
N GLY A 27 -24.23 -26.39 -0.44
CA GLY A 27 -23.29 -27.31 -1.07
C GLY A 27 -23.73 -27.67 -2.48
N HIS A 28 -22.78 -27.69 -3.41
CA HIS A 28 -22.99 -28.15 -4.77
C HIS A 28 -21.74 -28.88 -5.24
N GLU A 29 -21.91 -30.07 -5.81
CA GLU A 29 -20.80 -30.94 -6.26
C GLU A 29 -19.70 -31.16 -5.20
N GLY A 30 -20.10 -31.26 -3.93
CA GLY A 30 -19.16 -31.49 -2.83
C GLY A 30 -18.45 -30.25 -2.29
N VAL A 31 -18.75 -29.05 -2.81
CA VAL A 31 -18.10 -27.79 -2.43
C VAL A 31 -19.11 -26.78 -1.89
N TYR A 32 -18.74 -26.07 -0.80
CA TYR A 32 -19.54 -24.96 -0.28
C TYR A 32 -19.62 -23.82 -1.30
N GLY A 33 -20.84 -23.38 -1.63
CA GLY A 33 -21.04 -22.32 -2.62
C GLY A 33 -20.72 -22.74 -4.06
N GLY A 34 -20.60 -24.03 -4.35
CA GLY A 34 -20.15 -24.55 -5.64
C GLY A 34 -21.00 -24.13 -6.85
N LYS A 35 -22.28 -23.80 -6.65
CA LYS A 35 -23.21 -23.51 -7.75
C LYS A 35 -22.96 -22.17 -8.44
N HIS A 36 -22.61 -21.14 -7.68
CA HIS A 36 -22.51 -19.77 -8.18
C HIS A 36 -21.20 -19.08 -7.77
N PHE A 37 -20.61 -19.46 -6.64
CA PHE A 37 -19.39 -18.83 -6.16
C PHE A 37 -18.12 -19.51 -6.70
N ALA A 38 -18.09 -20.84 -6.80
CA ALA A 38 -16.91 -21.52 -7.37
C ALA A 38 -16.59 -21.06 -8.82
N PRO A 39 -17.58 -20.95 -9.74
CA PRO A 39 -17.31 -20.41 -11.08
C PRO A 39 -16.82 -18.95 -11.09
N VAL A 40 -17.20 -18.16 -10.09
CA VAL A 40 -16.70 -16.78 -9.91
C VAL A 40 -15.21 -16.83 -9.56
N VAL A 41 -14.82 -17.67 -8.61
CA VAL A 41 -13.40 -17.85 -8.22
C VAL A 41 -12.55 -18.33 -9.40
N ASP A 42 -13.03 -19.29 -10.19
CA ASP A 42 -12.31 -19.76 -11.38
C ASP A 42 -12.11 -18.62 -12.38
N ARG A 43 -13.15 -17.82 -12.61
CA ARG A 43 -13.10 -16.69 -13.53
C ARG A 43 -12.20 -15.55 -13.02
N GLU A 44 -12.14 -15.30 -11.71
CA GLU A 44 -11.19 -14.36 -11.10
C GLU A 44 -9.74 -14.75 -11.40
N GLN A 45 -9.42 -16.05 -11.32
CA GLN A 45 -8.08 -16.57 -11.62
C GLN A 45 -7.72 -16.36 -13.09
N GLU A 46 -8.65 -16.61 -14.02
CA GLU A 46 -8.44 -16.38 -15.44
C GLU A 46 -8.20 -14.89 -15.76
N VAL A 47 -9.04 -14.00 -15.23
CA VAL A 47 -8.91 -12.55 -15.43
C VAL A 47 -7.63 -12.04 -14.79
N GLY A 48 -7.28 -12.53 -13.60
CA GLY A 48 -6.04 -12.22 -12.91
C GLY A 48 -4.79 -12.66 -13.68
N ALA A 49 -4.81 -13.87 -14.25
CA ALA A 49 -3.74 -14.36 -15.11
C ALA A 49 -3.59 -13.51 -16.38
N ALA A 50 -4.71 -13.12 -17.01
CA ALA A 50 -4.71 -12.23 -18.15
C ALA A 50 -4.12 -10.85 -17.79
N PHE A 51 -4.53 -10.26 -16.67
CA PHE A 51 -3.97 -9.00 -16.16
C PHE A 51 -2.44 -9.09 -15.97
N ASN A 52 -1.96 -10.15 -15.29
CA ASN A 52 -0.53 -10.35 -15.07
C ASN A 52 0.26 -10.54 -16.38
N HIS A 53 -0.35 -11.20 -17.37
CA HIS A 53 0.24 -11.37 -18.70
C HIS A 53 0.29 -10.04 -19.47
N THR A 54 -0.80 -9.27 -19.48
CA THR A 54 -0.89 -7.97 -20.16
C THR A 54 0.09 -6.96 -19.57
N TYR A 55 0.24 -6.93 -18.25
CA TYR A 55 1.10 -5.97 -17.54
C TYR A 55 2.39 -6.61 -17.00
N HIS A 56 2.95 -7.56 -17.75
CA HIS A 56 4.09 -8.38 -17.33
C HIS A 56 5.30 -7.58 -16.82
N GLY A 57 5.66 -6.47 -17.49
CA GLY A 57 6.77 -5.63 -17.05
C GLY A 57 6.55 -5.00 -15.66
N SER A 58 5.33 -4.51 -15.40
CA SER A 58 4.95 -3.98 -14.08
C SER A 58 4.95 -5.08 -13.02
N ARG A 59 4.49 -6.29 -13.38
CA ARG A 59 4.51 -7.47 -12.50
C ARG A 59 5.92 -7.82 -12.07
N ILE A 60 6.85 -8.00 -13.02
CA ILE A 60 8.25 -8.31 -12.73
C ILE A 60 8.85 -7.26 -11.80
N LEU A 61 8.66 -5.97 -12.13
CA LEU A 61 9.22 -4.89 -11.33
C LEU A 61 8.67 -4.89 -9.89
N THR A 62 7.36 -5.11 -9.74
CA THR A 62 6.71 -5.20 -8.43
C THR A 62 7.19 -6.41 -7.62
N ASP A 63 7.38 -7.57 -8.26
CA ASP A 63 7.89 -8.78 -7.62
C ASP A 63 9.32 -8.60 -7.13
N CYS A 64 10.21 -8.10 -8.00
CA CYS A 64 11.59 -7.82 -7.62
C CYS A 64 11.67 -6.76 -6.50
N PHE A 65 10.82 -5.73 -6.54
CA PHE A 65 10.74 -4.74 -5.48
C PHE A 65 10.27 -5.34 -4.15
N LEU A 66 9.21 -6.17 -4.16
CA LEU A 66 8.70 -6.81 -2.95
C LEU A 66 9.72 -7.79 -2.36
N ASP A 67 10.42 -8.56 -3.19
CA ASP A 67 11.48 -9.45 -2.72
C ASP A 67 12.62 -8.65 -2.07
N PHE A 68 13.07 -7.56 -2.73
CA PHE A 68 14.08 -6.67 -2.18
C PHE A 68 13.68 -6.00 -0.87
N LEU A 69 12.46 -5.44 -0.79
CA LEU A 69 11.92 -4.82 0.42
C LEU A 69 11.77 -5.85 1.54
N GLY A 70 11.22 -7.03 1.23
CA GLY A 70 11.04 -8.13 2.17
C GLY A 70 12.36 -8.64 2.73
N GLY A 71 13.35 -8.87 1.86
CA GLY A 71 14.70 -9.26 2.26
C GLY A 71 15.37 -8.23 3.16
N THR A 72 15.27 -6.93 2.82
CA THR A 72 15.81 -5.85 3.65
C THR A 72 15.12 -5.78 5.02
N LEU A 73 13.80 -5.99 5.06
CA LEU A 73 13.04 -6.05 6.32
C LEU A 73 13.52 -7.19 7.22
N LEU A 74 13.66 -8.39 6.65
CA LEU A 74 14.12 -9.56 7.38
C LEU A 74 15.54 -9.37 7.91
N GLU A 75 16.44 -8.83 7.10
CA GLU A 75 17.82 -8.50 7.52
C GLU A 75 17.83 -7.56 8.72
N GLN A 76 17.03 -6.49 8.70
CA GLN A 76 16.95 -5.56 9.84
C GLN A 76 16.33 -6.22 11.07
N ILE A 77 15.30 -7.06 10.91
CA ILE A 77 14.70 -7.81 12.01
C ILE A 77 15.71 -8.76 12.65
N GLU A 78 16.48 -9.51 11.84
CA GLU A 78 17.53 -10.40 12.30
C GLU A 78 18.62 -9.64 13.05
N LEU A 79 19.08 -8.51 12.50
CA LEU A 79 20.05 -7.62 13.15
C LEU A 79 19.55 -7.11 14.51
N ASN A 80 18.27 -6.74 14.61
CA ASN A 80 17.65 -6.29 15.86
C ASN A 80 17.48 -7.43 16.88
N ASN A 81 17.22 -8.66 16.42
CA ASN A 81 17.15 -9.82 17.30
C ASN A 81 18.54 -10.20 17.84
N GLU A 82 19.59 -10.03 17.05
CA GLU A 82 20.98 -10.33 17.45
C GLU A 82 21.56 -9.25 18.36
N LYS A 83 21.49 -7.98 17.95
CA LYS A 83 22.16 -6.86 18.63
C LYS A 83 21.28 -6.06 19.58
N GLY A 84 19.97 -6.34 19.58
CA GLY A 84 18.96 -5.53 20.25
C GLY A 84 18.57 -4.28 19.46
N TRP A 85 17.48 -3.64 19.90
CA TRP A 85 16.99 -2.38 19.34
C TRP A 85 17.93 -1.21 19.70
N PRO A 86 18.23 -0.28 18.77
CA PRO A 86 19.05 0.89 19.06
C PRO A 86 18.43 1.77 20.16
N GLN A 87 19.09 1.89 21.32
CA GLN A 87 18.54 2.61 22.47
C GLN A 87 18.58 4.14 22.33
N ALA A 88 19.51 4.67 21.52
CA ALA A 88 19.63 6.11 21.27
C ALA A 88 18.62 6.63 20.23
N GLU A 89 17.95 5.73 19.52
CA GLU A 89 17.02 6.01 18.43
C GLU A 89 15.63 5.48 18.82
N ALA A 90 14.96 6.23 19.71
CA ALA A 90 13.74 5.82 20.38
C ALA A 90 12.61 5.39 19.43
N ASN A 91 12.57 5.93 18.20
CA ASN A 91 11.52 5.62 17.24
C ASN A 91 11.95 4.65 16.14
N TYR A 92 13.13 4.04 16.23
CA TYR A 92 13.59 3.10 15.21
C TYR A 92 12.64 1.89 15.07
N ALA A 93 12.17 1.32 16.18
CA ALA A 93 11.20 0.21 16.15
C ALA A 93 9.89 0.61 15.44
N THR A 94 9.40 1.82 15.70
CA THR A 94 8.22 2.39 15.04
C THR A 94 8.44 2.53 13.53
N CYS A 95 9.63 3.00 13.13
CA CYS A 95 10.01 3.10 11.72
C CYS A 95 9.96 1.72 11.02
N VAL A 96 10.59 0.70 11.59
CA VAL A 96 10.56 -0.67 11.05
C VAL A 96 9.13 -1.21 10.95
N LEU A 97 8.29 -0.96 11.97
CA LEU A 97 6.88 -1.37 11.95
C LEU A 97 6.08 -0.68 10.83
N MET A 98 6.39 0.58 10.53
CA MET A 98 5.79 1.28 9.39
C MET A 98 6.16 0.62 8.06
N TYR A 99 7.44 0.29 7.82
CA TYR A 99 7.83 -0.43 6.60
C TYR A 99 7.19 -1.82 6.50
N LEU A 100 7.07 -2.55 7.61
CA LEU A 100 6.35 -3.83 7.63
C LEU A 100 4.87 -3.67 7.25
N THR A 101 4.23 -2.59 7.74
CA THR A 101 2.84 -2.26 7.41
C THR A 101 2.69 -1.87 5.94
N VAL A 102 3.64 -1.10 5.41
CA VAL A 102 3.70 -0.74 3.99
C VAL A 102 3.88 -1.99 3.12
N PHE A 103 4.83 -2.88 3.44
CA PHE A 103 5.07 -4.13 2.72
C PHE A 103 3.79 -4.98 2.63
N ARG A 104 3.10 -5.18 3.76
CA ARG A 104 1.84 -5.93 3.82
C ARG A 104 0.75 -5.27 2.97
N SER A 105 0.69 -3.94 2.98
CA SER A 105 -0.30 -3.17 2.21
C SER A 105 -0.03 -3.25 0.71
N VAL A 106 1.22 -3.10 0.27
CA VAL A 106 1.62 -3.28 -1.13
C VAL A 106 1.24 -4.69 -1.58
N ARG A 107 1.60 -5.72 -0.80
CA ARG A 107 1.24 -7.09 -1.13
C ARG A 107 -0.27 -7.30 -1.21
N ALA A 108 -1.05 -6.76 -0.28
CA ALA A 108 -2.51 -6.86 -0.32
C ALA A 108 -3.09 -6.20 -1.59
N SER A 109 -2.59 -5.02 -1.95
CA SER A 109 -3.03 -4.31 -3.16
C SER A 109 -2.75 -5.11 -4.44
N ASP A 110 -1.60 -5.79 -4.48
CA ASP A 110 -1.16 -6.62 -5.59
C ASP A 110 -1.97 -7.93 -5.68
N VAL A 111 -2.28 -8.56 -4.54
CA VAL A 111 -3.21 -9.71 -4.50
C VAL A 111 -4.56 -9.32 -5.09
N CYS A 112 -5.12 -8.16 -4.72
CA CYS A 112 -6.40 -7.71 -5.27
C CYS A 112 -6.34 -7.60 -6.81
N ALA A 113 -5.33 -6.90 -7.35
CA ALA A 113 -5.20 -6.72 -8.78
C ALA A 113 -5.01 -8.04 -9.54
N SER A 114 -4.13 -8.92 -9.04
CA SER A 114 -3.88 -10.24 -9.64
C SER A 114 -5.01 -11.25 -9.45
N ASN A 115 -6.09 -10.91 -8.74
CA ASN A 115 -7.30 -11.71 -8.62
C ASN A 115 -8.52 -10.94 -9.15
N ALA A 116 -8.37 -10.20 -10.25
CA ALA A 116 -9.44 -9.48 -10.96
C ALA A 116 -10.04 -8.24 -10.24
N TYR A 117 -9.41 -7.74 -9.18
CA TYR A 117 -9.87 -6.57 -8.42
C TYR A 117 -8.87 -5.39 -8.41
N PRO A 118 -8.43 -4.90 -9.58
CA PRO A 118 -7.43 -3.83 -9.70
C PRO A 118 -7.88 -2.51 -9.05
N LEU A 119 -9.16 -2.15 -9.13
CA LEU A 119 -9.67 -0.94 -8.49
C LEU A 119 -9.76 -1.06 -6.96
N GLN A 120 -9.94 -2.27 -6.41
CA GLN A 120 -9.80 -2.50 -4.97
C GLN A 120 -8.32 -2.37 -4.55
N GLY A 121 -7.40 -2.93 -5.34
CA GLY A 121 -5.97 -2.68 -5.17
C GLY A 121 -5.63 -1.20 -5.23
N TYR A 122 -6.22 -0.45 -6.17
CA TYR A 122 -6.02 0.98 -6.34
C TYR A 122 -6.49 1.78 -5.12
N ILE A 123 -7.58 1.39 -4.46
CA ILE A 123 -8.02 2.03 -3.22
C ILE A 123 -6.95 1.85 -2.12
N ILE A 124 -6.37 0.65 -1.99
CA ILE A 124 -5.31 0.38 -1.00
C ILE A 124 -4.06 1.25 -1.28
N GLN A 125 -3.75 1.50 -2.56
CA GLN A 125 -2.63 2.36 -2.97
C GLN A 125 -2.70 3.80 -2.44
N ARG A 126 -3.91 4.29 -2.09
CA ARG A 126 -4.06 5.57 -1.39
C ARG A 126 -3.37 5.54 -0.02
N SER A 127 -3.69 4.52 0.78
CA SER A 127 -3.13 4.38 2.13
C SER A 127 -1.62 4.16 2.09
N ILE A 128 -1.15 3.43 1.06
CA ILE A 128 0.28 3.21 0.83
C ILE A 128 0.98 4.53 0.55
N LYS A 129 0.42 5.36 -0.35
CA LYS A 129 0.93 6.70 -0.64
C LYS A 129 0.99 7.58 0.60
N ASP A 130 -0.09 7.61 1.39
CA ASP A 130 -0.13 8.41 2.62
C ASP A 130 0.96 7.99 3.60
N GLN A 131 1.18 6.68 3.79
CA GLN A 131 2.27 6.16 4.62
C GLN A 131 3.66 6.51 4.06
N ALA A 132 3.84 6.44 2.74
CA ALA A 132 5.09 6.86 2.09
C ALA A 132 5.35 8.36 2.29
N LEU A 133 4.34 9.22 2.29
CA LEU A 133 4.49 10.65 2.58
C LEU A 133 4.89 10.90 4.05
N ILE A 134 4.33 10.15 5.00
CA ILE A 134 4.73 10.23 6.43
C ILE A 134 6.18 9.77 6.61
N LEU A 135 6.58 8.64 6.01
CA LEU A 135 7.97 8.17 6.05
C LEU A 135 8.92 9.15 5.37
N CYS A 136 8.52 9.75 4.24
CA CYS A 136 9.27 10.79 3.56
C CYS A 136 9.44 12.04 4.43
N ALA A 137 8.41 12.44 5.19
CA ALA A 137 8.50 13.53 6.14
C ALA A 137 9.49 13.23 7.28
N ALA A 138 9.45 12.01 7.83
CA ALA A 138 10.42 11.56 8.83
C ALA A 138 11.85 11.58 8.28
N ALA A 139 12.07 10.98 7.11
CA ALA A 139 13.37 10.85 6.48
C ALA A 139 13.98 12.20 6.04
N ASN A 140 13.14 13.18 5.68
CA ASN A 140 13.58 14.56 5.40
C ASN A 140 13.68 15.44 6.66
N ASN A 141 13.49 14.86 7.85
CA ASN A 141 13.46 15.57 9.12
C ASN A 141 12.46 16.75 9.16
N LEU A 142 11.27 16.57 8.55
CA LEU A 142 10.22 17.59 8.53
C LEU A 142 9.34 17.59 9.80
N ALA A 143 9.34 16.47 10.51
CA ALA A 143 8.63 16.24 11.76
C ALA A 143 9.18 14.99 12.47
N ASP A 144 9.21 15.04 13.81
CA ASP A 144 9.47 13.87 14.65
C ASP A 144 8.28 12.87 14.65
N PHE A 145 8.50 11.63 15.07
CA PHE A 145 7.44 10.61 15.08
C PHE A 145 6.28 10.95 16.03
N ALA A 146 6.55 11.59 17.18
CA ALA A 146 5.49 12.03 18.08
C ALA A 146 4.54 13.03 17.40
N THR A 147 5.07 13.92 16.57
CA THR A 147 4.31 14.87 15.75
C THR A 147 3.54 14.13 14.66
N LEU A 148 4.21 13.22 13.94
CA LEU A 148 3.62 12.44 12.85
C LEU A 148 2.43 11.59 13.30
N PHE A 149 2.50 10.99 14.49
CA PHE A 149 1.42 10.19 15.06
C PHE A 149 0.40 11.01 15.87
N GLY A 150 0.65 12.32 16.05
CA GLY A 150 -0.23 13.23 16.78
C GLY A 150 -0.15 13.12 18.31
N TRP A 151 0.84 12.39 18.83
CA TRP A 151 1.08 12.18 20.25
C TRP A 151 1.79 13.36 20.92
N LYS A 152 2.46 14.22 20.15
CA LYS A 152 3.22 15.35 20.70
C LYS A 152 2.34 16.26 21.57
N GLY A 153 2.77 16.47 22.81
CA GLY A 153 2.08 17.29 23.79
C GLY A 153 0.91 16.59 24.49
N LEU A 154 0.70 15.29 24.24
CA LEU A 154 -0.20 14.47 25.05
C LEU A 154 0.55 13.90 26.26
N PRO A 155 -0.18 13.53 27.34
CA PRO A 155 0.47 13.12 28.58
C PRO A 155 1.09 11.72 28.48
N ASP A 156 2.36 11.60 28.85
CA ASP A 156 3.13 10.35 28.82
C ASP A 156 3.14 9.61 30.17
N ASP A 157 2.67 10.26 31.24
CA ASP A 157 2.76 9.83 32.64
C ASP A 157 1.47 9.20 33.19
N LYS A 158 0.39 9.22 32.41
CA LYS A 158 -0.91 8.65 32.79
C LYS A 158 -1.41 7.63 31.76
N PRO A 159 -2.33 6.72 32.15
CA PRO A 159 -3.01 5.86 31.20
C PRO A 159 -3.74 6.67 30.12
N TRP A 160 -3.63 6.21 28.88
CA TRP A 160 -4.24 6.82 27.71
C TRP A 160 -5.77 6.78 27.79
N THR A 161 -6.45 7.92 27.60
CA THR A 161 -7.92 8.01 27.59
C THR A 161 -8.51 8.11 26.18
N ASP A 162 -9.84 7.99 26.07
CA ASP A 162 -10.55 8.20 24.81
C ASP A 162 -10.44 9.65 24.30
N GLU A 163 -10.37 10.63 25.21
CA GLU A 163 -10.12 12.03 24.88
C GLU A 163 -8.71 12.23 24.31
N ASP A 164 -7.70 11.58 24.89
CA ASP A 164 -6.32 11.60 24.38
C ASP A 164 -6.28 10.98 22.97
N ASN A 165 -7.00 9.89 22.73
CA ASN A 165 -7.13 9.29 21.39
C ASN A 165 -7.79 10.23 20.38
N LYS A 166 -8.87 10.92 20.75
CA LYS A 166 -9.53 11.92 19.89
C LYS A 166 -8.60 13.10 19.57
N ALA A 167 -7.85 13.56 20.56
CA ALA A 167 -6.87 14.63 20.39
C ALA A 167 -5.75 14.20 19.45
N ALA A 168 -5.19 13.00 19.63
CA ALA A 168 -4.17 12.44 18.75
C ALA A 168 -4.65 12.33 17.29
N ILE A 169 -5.87 11.83 17.07
CA ILE A 169 -6.46 11.74 15.72
C ILE A 169 -6.60 13.14 15.09
N LYS A 170 -7.03 14.15 15.86
CA LYS A 170 -7.14 15.52 15.37
C LYS A 170 -5.78 16.10 15.01
N ASN A 171 -4.78 15.96 15.90
CA ASN A 171 -3.42 16.40 15.69
C ASN A 171 -2.83 15.74 14.44
N ARG A 172 -3.00 14.42 14.30
CA ARG A 172 -2.53 13.66 13.14
C ARG A 172 -3.09 14.20 11.83
N ARG A 173 -4.40 14.43 11.73
CA ARG A 173 -5.04 15.01 10.53
C ARG A 173 -4.48 16.39 10.18
N THR A 174 -4.19 17.22 11.18
CA THR A 174 -3.57 18.53 10.97
C THR A 174 -2.16 18.38 10.41
N ILE A 175 -1.35 17.48 10.99
CA ILE A 175 0.02 17.25 10.55
C ILE A 175 0.09 16.58 9.17
N GLU A 176 -0.78 15.60 8.88
CA GLU A 176 -0.93 14.98 7.55
C GLU A 176 -1.14 16.04 6.46
N ASN A 177 -2.05 17.01 6.70
CA ASN A 177 -2.28 18.11 5.76
C ASN A 177 -1.05 19.02 5.61
N GLN A 178 -0.35 19.34 6.70
CA GLN A 178 0.87 20.16 6.64
C GLN A 178 1.99 19.46 5.86
N ILE A 179 2.16 18.15 6.06
CA ILE A 179 3.13 17.32 5.34
C ILE A 179 2.78 17.27 3.87
N ARG A 180 1.51 17.04 3.55
CA ARG A 180 1.03 17.06 2.17
C ARG A 180 1.36 18.39 1.49
N GLU A 181 1.14 19.52 2.15
CA GLU A 181 1.51 20.84 1.62
C GLU A 181 3.02 21.00 1.40
N LYS A 182 3.86 20.46 2.30
CA LYS A 182 5.34 20.52 2.22
C LYS A 182 5.94 19.54 1.20
N ILE A 183 5.26 18.45 0.86
CA ILE A 183 5.77 17.44 -0.08
C ILE A 183 5.20 17.66 -1.48
N ILE A 184 3.88 17.81 -1.64
CA ILE A 184 3.22 17.88 -2.95
C ILE A 184 2.32 19.12 -3.16
N GLY A 185 2.16 19.98 -2.16
CA GLY A 185 1.28 21.15 -2.21
C GLY A 185 2.04 22.47 -2.38
N SER A 186 1.38 23.57 -2.01
CA SER A 186 1.85 24.94 -2.24
C SER A 186 3.17 25.28 -1.55
N LYS A 187 3.53 24.54 -0.48
CA LYS A 187 4.77 24.73 0.29
C LYS A 187 5.88 23.76 -0.11
N SER A 188 5.68 23.01 -1.19
CA SER A 188 6.64 22.01 -1.65
C SER A 188 7.84 22.60 -2.39
N GLY A 189 7.72 23.80 -2.96
CA GLY A 189 8.74 24.35 -3.85
C GLY A 189 8.83 23.63 -5.19
N LEU A 190 7.87 22.76 -5.52
CA LEU A 190 7.67 22.21 -6.86
C LEU A 190 7.04 23.27 -7.77
N LYS A 191 7.12 23.07 -9.09
CA LYS A 191 6.44 23.93 -10.06
C LYS A 191 4.92 23.90 -9.88
N ASP A 192 4.25 25.01 -10.17
CA ASP A 192 2.79 25.14 -10.05
C ASP A 192 2.05 24.10 -10.91
N GLU A 193 2.55 23.80 -12.11
CA GLU A 193 2.00 22.79 -13.00
C GLU A 193 2.12 21.39 -12.40
N THR A 194 3.28 21.09 -11.80
CA THR A 194 3.55 19.83 -11.08
C THR A 194 2.59 19.68 -9.90
N ILE A 195 2.44 20.71 -9.07
CA ILE A 195 1.51 20.72 -7.94
C ILE A 195 0.07 20.46 -8.41
N LYS A 196 -0.40 21.17 -9.43
CA LYS A 196 -1.75 20.98 -10.00
C LYS A 196 -1.99 19.54 -10.45
N LEU A 197 -1.02 18.93 -11.13
CA LEU A 197 -1.11 17.55 -11.60
C LEU A 197 -1.10 16.55 -10.45
N LEU A 198 -0.20 16.69 -9.48
CA LEU A 198 -0.12 15.81 -8.30
C LEU A 198 -1.39 15.87 -7.45
N ILE A 199 -1.97 17.06 -7.26
CA ILE A 199 -3.25 17.25 -6.55
C ILE A 199 -4.40 16.59 -7.33
N LYS A 200 -4.46 16.78 -8.65
CA LYS A 200 -5.48 16.14 -9.50
C LYS A 200 -5.43 14.61 -9.38
N LEU A 201 -4.22 14.05 -9.45
CA LEU A 201 -3.97 12.62 -9.31
C LEU A 201 -4.37 12.09 -7.92
N ASP A 202 -4.12 12.88 -6.87
CA ASP A 202 -4.56 12.56 -5.52
C ASP A 202 -6.10 12.58 -5.40
N GLY A 203 -6.76 13.52 -6.06
CA GLY A 203 -8.21 13.60 -6.14
C GLY A 203 -8.86 12.35 -6.74
N MET A 204 -8.19 11.67 -7.67
CA MET A 204 -8.70 10.43 -8.27
C MET A 204 -8.82 9.27 -7.25
N PHE A 205 -7.92 9.18 -6.26
CA PHE A 205 -8.06 8.20 -5.18
C PHE A 205 -9.33 8.42 -4.37
N ASN A 206 -9.64 9.68 -4.06
CA ASN A 206 -10.83 10.03 -3.29
C ASN A 206 -12.12 9.62 -4.02
N THR A 207 -12.15 9.81 -5.34
CA THR A 207 -13.30 9.45 -6.17
C THR A 207 -13.61 7.95 -6.11
N GLU A 208 -12.59 7.09 -6.21
CA GLU A 208 -12.81 5.64 -6.14
C GLU A 208 -13.07 5.15 -4.71
N ALA A 209 -12.24 5.59 -3.75
CA ALA A 209 -12.31 5.10 -2.38
C ALA A 209 -13.64 5.41 -1.67
N HIS A 210 -14.28 6.54 -1.97
CA HIS A 210 -15.50 6.93 -1.27
C HIS A 210 -16.78 6.38 -1.87
N ARG A 211 -16.79 6.03 -3.16
CA ARG A 211 -18.05 5.78 -3.89
C ARG A 211 -17.94 4.73 -4.99
N GLY A 212 -16.76 4.13 -5.22
CA GLY A 212 -16.53 3.14 -6.30
C GLY A 212 -16.96 3.66 -7.67
N LEU A 213 -16.83 4.97 -7.91
CA LEU A 213 -17.48 5.62 -9.05
C LEU A 213 -16.89 5.22 -10.39
N PHE A 214 -15.59 4.93 -10.48
CA PHE A 214 -15.02 4.43 -11.73
C PHE A 214 -15.57 3.04 -12.05
N THR A 215 -15.69 2.19 -11.03
CA THR A 215 -16.30 0.87 -11.17
C THR A 215 -17.77 0.99 -11.61
N LEU A 216 -18.58 1.76 -10.87
CA LEU A 216 -20.00 1.90 -11.15
C LEU A 216 -20.28 2.59 -12.49
N PHE A 217 -19.61 3.71 -12.79
CA PHE A 217 -19.83 4.45 -14.03
C PHE A 217 -19.33 3.69 -15.26
N GLY A 218 -18.21 2.96 -15.13
CA GLY A 218 -17.70 2.10 -16.20
C GLY A 218 -18.71 1.03 -16.60
N GLU A 219 -19.21 0.27 -15.62
CA GLU A 219 -20.22 -0.77 -15.87
C GLU A 219 -21.57 -0.18 -16.29
N SER A 220 -22.00 0.94 -15.69
CA SER A 220 -23.25 1.60 -16.09
C SER A 220 -23.20 2.12 -17.52
N ARG A 221 -22.05 2.61 -17.99
CA ARG A 221 -21.88 3.05 -19.39
C ARG A 221 -22.00 1.87 -20.36
N LYS A 222 -21.34 0.73 -20.07
CA LYS A 222 -21.46 -0.48 -20.90
C LYS A 222 -22.92 -0.89 -21.06
N LEU A 223 -23.66 -0.86 -19.95
CA LEU A 223 -25.07 -1.24 -19.92
C LEU A 223 -25.98 -0.24 -20.65
N LEU A 224 -25.87 1.05 -20.31
CA LEU A 224 -26.86 2.07 -20.70
C LEU A 224 -26.55 2.74 -22.05
N VAL A 225 -25.27 2.79 -22.45
CA VAL A 225 -24.82 3.50 -23.66
C VAL A 225 -24.38 2.52 -24.73
N GLU A 226 -23.58 1.51 -24.35
CA GLU A 226 -23.04 0.52 -25.29
C GLU A 226 -24.01 -0.66 -25.49
N HIS A 227 -25.11 -0.68 -24.73
CA HIS A 227 -26.15 -1.72 -24.75
C HIS A 227 -25.60 -3.14 -24.57
N ASN A 228 -24.49 -3.27 -23.85
CA ASN A 228 -23.93 -4.55 -23.48
C ASN A 228 -24.63 -5.08 -22.22
N LEU A 229 -25.47 -6.10 -22.40
CA LEU A 229 -26.26 -6.74 -21.34
C LEU A 229 -25.54 -7.95 -20.71
N ASP A 230 -24.28 -8.22 -21.07
CA ASP A 230 -23.49 -9.32 -20.51
C ASP A 230 -22.99 -8.96 -19.10
N LEU A 231 -23.91 -9.04 -18.13
CA LEU A 231 -23.63 -8.82 -16.72
C LEU A 231 -23.07 -10.10 -16.09
N SER A 232 -21.85 -9.99 -15.57
CA SER A 232 -21.14 -11.08 -14.89
C SER A 232 -20.98 -10.76 -13.39
N LEU A 233 -20.97 -11.81 -12.56
CA LEU A 233 -20.61 -11.70 -11.14
C LEU A 233 -19.13 -11.35 -10.93
N VAL A 234 -18.28 -11.65 -11.93
CA VAL A 234 -16.87 -11.23 -11.98
C VAL A 234 -16.72 -10.10 -12.99
N SER A 235 -16.08 -9.01 -12.57
CA SER A 235 -15.70 -7.94 -13.49
C SER A 235 -14.76 -8.50 -14.56
N GLY A 236 -15.13 -8.35 -15.84
CA GLY A 236 -14.22 -8.68 -16.94
C GLY A 236 -13.01 -7.73 -16.99
N SER A 237 -12.08 -7.98 -17.92
CA SER A 237 -10.91 -7.11 -18.11
C SER A 237 -11.34 -5.64 -18.27
N ASN A 238 -10.77 -4.75 -17.46
CA ASN A 238 -11.06 -3.33 -17.48
C ASN A 238 -9.76 -2.56 -17.69
N MET A 239 -9.39 -2.36 -18.94
CA MET A 239 -8.13 -1.69 -19.31
C MET A 239 -7.94 -0.33 -18.61
N THR A 240 -9.02 0.43 -18.37
CA THR A 240 -8.93 1.70 -17.64
C THR A 240 -8.60 1.46 -16.16
N GLY A 241 -9.32 0.57 -15.48
CA GLY A 241 -9.07 0.24 -14.08
C GLY A 241 -7.70 -0.40 -13.87
N ASP A 242 -7.32 -1.32 -14.76
CA ASP A 242 -6.04 -2.00 -14.77
C ASP A 242 -4.88 -1.00 -14.90
N THR A 243 -4.97 -0.09 -15.88
CA THR A 243 -3.95 0.94 -16.11
C THR A 243 -3.87 1.93 -14.95
N MET A 244 -5.01 2.28 -14.34
CA MET A 244 -5.02 3.14 -13.14
C MET A 244 -4.27 2.48 -11.98
N PHE A 245 -4.50 1.18 -11.74
CA PHE A 245 -3.76 0.42 -10.73
C PHE A 245 -2.28 0.36 -11.06
N VAL A 246 -1.91 -0.09 -12.27
CA VAL A 246 -0.51 -0.31 -12.67
C VAL A 246 0.33 0.96 -12.57
N ASN A 247 -0.18 2.08 -13.10
CA ASN A 247 0.53 3.35 -13.02
C ASN A 247 0.76 3.75 -11.56
N ARG A 248 -0.27 3.59 -10.72
CA ARG A 248 -0.19 4.02 -9.33
C ARG A 248 0.66 3.10 -8.46
N ALA A 249 0.59 1.80 -8.68
CA ALA A 249 1.45 0.83 -8.02
C ALA A 249 2.92 1.10 -8.37
N THR A 250 3.22 1.39 -9.63
CA THR A 250 4.59 1.76 -10.06
C THR A 250 5.10 2.99 -9.32
N GLU A 251 4.30 4.05 -9.27
CA GLU A 251 4.64 5.28 -8.54
C GLU A 251 4.86 5.01 -7.04
N THR A 252 3.85 4.53 -6.35
CA THR A 252 3.93 4.29 -4.90
C THR A 252 5.04 3.32 -4.50
N ASN A 253 5.26 2.25 -5.27
CA ASN A 253 6.38 1.34 -5.05
C ASN A 253 7.72 2.06 -5.20
N TRP A 254 7.86 2.98 -6.17
CA TRP A 254 9.09 3.76 -6.32
C TRP A 254 9.33 4.73 -5.16
N MET A 255 8.28 5.41 -4.66
CA MET A 255 8.37 6.23 -3.44
C MET A 255 8.91 5.42 -2.27
N ILE A 256 8.37 4.20 -2.08
CA ILE A 256 8.81 3.32 -1.00
C ILE A 256 10.24 2.83 -1.24
N HIS A 257 10.57 2.44 -2.47
CA HIS A 257 11.91 1.98 -2.87
C HIS A 257 12.98 3.00 -2.51
N ARG A 258 12.73 4.28 -2.81
CA ARG A 258 13.60 5.39 -2.42
C ARG A 258 13.72 5.53 -0.91
N LEU A 259 12.70 5.19 -0.14
CA LEU A 259 12.73 5.26 1.32
C LEU A 259 13.40 4.05 1.99
N VAL A 260 13.43 2.87 1.37
CA VAL A 260 14.00 1.63 1.96
C VAL A 260 15.36 1.83 2.64
N PRO A 261 16.34 2.55 2.08
CA PRO A 261 17.60 2.82 2.75
C PRO A 261 17.43 3.46 4.15
N PHE A 262 16.48 4.37 4.34
CA PHE A 262 16.21 5.03 5.63
C PHE A 262 15.71 4.06 6.72
N MET A 263 15.25 2.86 6.37
CA MET A 263 14.93 1.81 7.34
C MET A 263 16.18 1.17 7.95
N ARG A 264 17.33 1.23 7.27
CA ARG A 264 18.53 0.49 7.65
C ARG A 264 19.26 1.19 8.78
N ARG A 265 19.71 0.45 9.80
CA ARG A 265 20.60 0.97 10.85
C ARG A 265 21.96 1.30 10.28
N LYS A 266 22.62 2.31 10.84
CA LYS A 266 24.00 2.68 10.46
C LYS A 266 25.03 1.57 10.69
N ASP A 267 24.76 0.65 11.62
CA ASP A 267 25.61 -0.51 11.91
C ASP A 267 25.18 -1.78 11.15
N THR A 268 24.29 -1.62 10.15
CA THR A 268 24.02 -2.69 9.16
C THR A 268 25.31 -2.94 8.38
N PRO A 269 25.77 -4.19 8.28
CA PRO A 269 26.93 -4.51 7.45
C PRO A 269 26.76 -4.03 6.01
N HIS A 270 27.84 -3.56 5.42
CA HIS A 270 27.83 -3.20 4.01
C HIS A 270 27.63 -4.45 3.14
N ASN A 271 26.79 -4.34 2.11
CA ASN A 271 26.45 -5.42 1.21
C ASN A 271 26.41 -4.89 -0.23
N GLU A 272 27.45 -5.19 -1.02
CA GLU A 272 27.57 -4.72 -2.40
C GLU A 272 26.42 -5.22 -3.29
N ALA A 273 25.90 -6.43 -3.05
CA ALA A 273 24.77 -6.98 -3.78
C ALA A 273 23.49 -6.20 -3.49
N TRP A 274 23.30 -5.79 -2.23
CA TRP A 274 22.17 -4.94 -1.84
C TRP A 274 22.23 -3.59 -2.55
N ASP A 275 23.39 -2.92 -2.56
CA ASP A 275 23.58 -1.62 -3.22
C ASP A 275 23.31 -1.72 -4.74
N LYS A 276 23.81 -2.78 -5.37
CA LYS A 276 23.59 -3.05 -6.80
C LYS A 276 22.11 -3.27 -7.09
N ASN A 277 21.42 -4.09 -6.29
CA ASN A 277 20.00 -4.38 -6.48
C ASN A 277 19.14 -3.14 -6.24
N TRP A 278 19.49 -2.32 -5.24
CA TRP A 278 18.79 -1.05 -5.00
C TRP A 278 18.88 -0.13 -6.22
N LYS A 279 20.09 0.06 -6.78
CA LYS A 279 20.30 0.90 -7.96
C LYS A 279 19.58 0.36 -9.18
N LEU A 280 19.65 -0.94 -9.40
CA LEU A 280 18.98 -1.60 -10.53
C LEU A 280 17.47 -1.38 -10.50
N LEU A 281 16.84 -1.58 -9.34
CA LEU A 281 15.40 -1.32 -9.17
C LEU A 281 15.07 0.15 -9.38
N ASP A 282 15.87 1.06 -8.83
CA ASP A 282 15.66 2.50 -8.98
C ASP A 282 15.71 2.95 -10.44
N GLU A 283 16.70 2.46 -11.19
CA GLU A 283 16.83 2.69 -12.63
C GLU A 283 15.62 2.16 -13.41
N HIS A 284 15.09 0.99 -13.06
CA HIS A 284 13.94 0.41 -13.74
C HIS A 284 12.63 1.16 -13.43
N PHE A 285 12.44 1.61 -12.18
CA PHE A 285 11.32 2.48 -11.84
C PHE A 285 11.39 3.81 -12.61
N ARG A 286 12.57 4.43 -12.65
CA ARG A 286 12.78 5.65 -13.43
C ARG A 286 12.47 5.43 -14.91
N TRP A 287 13.04 4.39 -15.51
CA TRP A 287 12.83 4.07 -16.92
C TRP A 287 11.35 3.85 -17.27
N MET A 288 10.60 3.16 -16.39
CA MET A 288 9.15 2.99 -16.55
C MET A 288 8.40 4.33 -16.55
N VAL A 289 8.70 5.22 -15.61
CA VAL A 289 8.05 6.53 -15.52
C VAL A 289 8.44 7.45 -16.69
N GLU A 290 9.72 7.46 -17.06
CA GLU A 290 10.19 8.19 -18.25
C GLU A 290 9.53 7.68 -19.54
N GLY A 291 9.32 6.36 -19.63
CA GLY A 291 8.55 5.74 -20.70
C GLY A 291 7.12 6.28 -20.80
N PHE A 292 6.45 6.55 -19.68
CA PHE A 292 5.15 7.23 -19.68
C PHE A 292 5.23 8.65 -20.23
N GLY A 293 6.30 9.38 -19.90
CA GLY A 293 6.56 10.71 -20.47
C GLY A 293 6.76 10.66 -21.98
N ALA A 294 7.53 9.69 -22.47
CA ALA A 294 7.81 9.50 -23.89
C ALA A 294 6.55 9.21 -24.73
N ILE A 295 5.51 8.60 -24.14
CA ILE A 295 4.21 8.39 -24.78
C ILE A 295 3.21 9.54 -24.52
N GLY A 296 3.69 10.69 -24.05
CA GLY A 296 2.89 11.92 -23.91
C GLY A 296 2.05 12.00 -22.63
N LYS A 297 2.40 11.29 -21.56
CA LYS A 297 1.72 11.41 -20.26
C LYS A 297 2.35 12.54 -19.43
N ASP A 298 1.64 13.66 -19.32
CA ASP A 298 2.08 14.84 -18.54
C ASP A 298 2.35 14.56 -17.05
N VAL A 299 1.80 13.46 -16.51
CA VAL A 299 2.06 13.04 -15.12
C VAL A 299 3.52 12.65 -14.90
N ALA A 300 4.19 12.07 -15.90
CA ALA A 300 5.56 11.57 -15.74
C ALA A 300 6.56 12.65 -15.31
N PRO A 301 6.70 13.81 -15.99
CA PRO A 301 7.64 14.84 -15.56
C PRO A 301 7.29 15.42 -14.18
N ALA A 302 6.00 15.58 -13.86
CA ALA A 302 5.58 16.04 -12.54
C ALA A 302 5.96 15.05 -11.43
N TYR A 303 5.86 13.75 -11.73
CA TYR A 303 6.22 12.69 -10.80
C TYR A 303 7.73 12.59 -10.60
N LEU A 304 8.51 12.67 -11.68
CA LEU A 304 9.98 12.70 -11.64
C LEU A 304 10.49 13.88 -10.81
N GLU A 305 9.95 15.07 -11.03
CA GLU A 305 10.29 16.26 -10.23
C GLU A 305 10.03 16.04 -8.73
N MET A 306 8.90 15.43 -8.39
CA MET A 306 8.54 15.11 -7.01
C MET A 306 9.48 14.08 -6.39
N ILE A 307 9.78 12.97 -7.09
CA ILE A 307 10.71 11.93 -6.63
C ILE A 307 12.10 12.54 -6.39
N ASP A 308 12.62 13.28 -7.35
CA ASP A 308 13.98 13.83 -7.28
C ASP A 308 14.11 14.88 -6.17
N ALA A 309 13.07 15.69 -5.94
CA ALA A 309 13.09 16.74 -4.93
C ALA A 309 12.82 16.22 -3.50
N LYS A 310 11.95 15.21 -3.35
CA LYS A 310 11.39 14.81 -2.05
C LYS A 310 11.86 13.44 -1.59
N PHE A 311 12.11 12.52 -2.51
CA PHE A 311 12.56 11.16 -2.26
C PHE A 311 14.04 10.98 -2.66
N LYS A 312 14.86 12.00 -2.35
CA LYS A 312 16.28 12.13 -2.73
C LYS A 312 17.25 11.15 -2.05
N PHE A 313 16.73 10.09 -1.46
CA PHE A 313 17.51 9.11 -0.71
C PHE A 313 18.16 8.10 -1.66
N ASP A 314 19.31 7.59 -1.25
CA ASP A 314 20.13 6.65 -1.99
C ASP A 314 20.53 5.44 -1.15
N ALA A 315 21.20 4.46 -1.77
CA ALA A 315 21.67 3.25 -1.11
C ALA A 315 22.55 3.51 0.15
N GLY A 316 23.20 4.68 0.25
CA GLY A 316 24.03 5.08 1.38
C GLY A 316 23.27 5.82 2.49
N THR A 317 21.97 6.05 2.31
CA THR A 317 21.12 6.62 3.35
C THR A 317 20.84 5.57 4.41
N TYR A 318 20.85 5.99 5.67
CA TYR A 318 20.51 5.17 6.84
C TYR A 318 19.50 5.89 7.71
N TYR A 319 18.90 5.14 8.62
CA TYR A 319 18.05 5.71 9.66
C TYR A 319 18.82 6.77 10.46
N THR A 320 18.12 7.86 10.73
CA THR A 320 18.49 8.89 11.69
C THR A 320 17.22 9.32 12.41
N GLU A 321 17.28 9.40 13.74
CA GLU A 321 16.15 9.83 14.56
C GLU A 321 15.65 11.22 14.10
N PRO A 322 14.39 11.32 13.62
CA PRO A 322 13.84 12.60 13.20
C PRO A 322 13.60 13.50 14.41
N THR A 323 14.14 14.71 14.36
CA THR A 323 14.03 15.72 15.42
C THR A 323 12.95 16.76 15.17
N GLY A 324 12.51 16.92 13.92
CA GLY A 324 11.52 17.91 13.49
C GLY A 324 12.05 19.33 13.35
#